data_AF-A0A7V4W7L9-F1
#
_entry.id   AF-A0A7V4W7L9-F1
#
_cell.length_a   1.000
_cell.length_b   1.000
_cell.length_c   1.000
_cell.angle_alpha   90.00
_cell.angle_beta   90.00
_cell.angle_gamma   90.00
#
_symmetry.space_group_name_H-M   'P 1'
#
loop_
_entity.id
_entity.type
_entity.pdbx_description
1 polymer ?
#
loop_
_entity_poly.entity_id
_entity_poly.type
_entity_poly.pdbx_seq_one_letter_code
_entity_poly.pdbx_strand_id
1 'polypeptide(L)'
;MTGLRAGAARSDITPRLGCHICGYFHDRIASDILDPLYAKAVVLDNGHTSLALVVCDLIALEKRDVDIAKTEASRLTGIPPENIFLSCTHTHYGPASVAALGTPRDEPYMESAMLRIADSVRLAQNRLTPAEAAIA
;
A
#
# COMPACT_ATOMS: atom_id res chain seq x y z
N MET A 1 -3.90 26.16 -19.54
CA MET A 1 -2.96 25.01 -19.57
C MET A 1 -3.26 24.14 -18.36
N THR A 2 -3.88 22.98 -18.54
CA THR A 2 -3.98 21.98 -17.46
C THR A 2 -2.70 21.15 -17.50
N GLY A 3 -1.70 21.59 -16.75
CA GLY A 3 -0.45 20.84 -16.57
C GLY A 3 -0.68 19.61 -15.68
N LEU A 4 0.24 18.65 -15.77
CA LEU A 4 0.26 17.51 -14.87
C LEU A 4 0.39 17.99 -13.41
N ARG A 5 -0.37 17.39 -12.51
CA ARG A 5 -0.19 17.53 -11.06
C ARG A 5 0.21 16.19 -10.49
N ALA A 6 1.08 16.22 -9.49
CA ALA A 6 1.49 15.04 -8.74
C ALA A 6 1.46 15.32 -7.24
N GLY A 7 1.11 14.30 -6.46
CA GLY A 7 1.13 14.34 -5.00
C GLY A 7 1.68 13.03 -4.47
N ALA A 8 2.46 13.09 -3.40
CA ALA A 8 3.08 11.92 -2.80
C ALA A 8 2.87 11.88 -1.30
N ALA A 9 2.60 10.69 -0.78
CA ALA A 9 2.46 10.46 0.65
C ALA A 9 2.82 9.02 1.02
N ARG A 10 2.95 8.78 2.32
CA ARG A 10 3.07 7.45 2.90
C ARG A 10 2.18 7.35 4.14
N SER A 11 1.64 6.16 4.39
CA SER A 11 0.98 5.79 5.65
C SER A 11 1.74 4.62 6.29
N ASP A 12 1.81 4.64 7.62
CA ASP A 12 2.47 3.59 8.41
C ASP A 12 1.58 2.33 8.47
N ILE A 13 2.10 1.22 7.97
CA ILE A 13 1.45 -0.09 7.98
C ILE A 13 2.22 -1.09 8.86
N THR A 14 3.02 -0.62 9.81
CA THR A 14 3.77 -1.50 10.73
C THR A 14 2.79 -2.28 11.62
N PRO A 15 2.91 -3.62 11.70
CA PRO A 15 2.07 -4.45 12.55
C PRO A 15 2.43 -4.25 14.03
N ARG A 16 1.59 -4.81 14.92
CA ARG A 16 1.95 -4.95 16.33
C ARG A 16 2.95 -6.11 16.49
N LEU A 17 3.80 -6.04 17.53
CA LEU A 17 4.65 -7.18 17.91
C LEU A 17 3.82 -8.43 18.19
N GLY A 18 4.42 -9.60 17.92
CA GLY A 18 3.75 -10.89 18.00
C GLY A 18 3.10 -11.35 16.69
N CYS A 19 3.17 -10.56 15.61
CA CYS A 19 2.70 -11.00 14.30
C CYS A 19 3.61 -12.07 13.68
N HIS A 20 3.03 -12.91 12.83
CA HIS A 20 3.78 -13.83 11.97
C HIS A 20 4.56 -13.07 10.89
N ILE A 21 5.75 -13.54 10.53
CA ILE A 21 6.60 -12.97 9.47
C ILE A 21 6.75 -13.99 8.34
N CYS A 22 6.13 -13.72 7.20
CA CYS A 22 6.18 -14.59 6.03
C CYS A 22 7.44 -14.34 5.17
N GLY A 23 7.96 -15.39 4.54
CA GLY A 23 9.05 -15.31 3.55
C GLY A 23 10.05 -16.45 3.61
N TYR A 24 10.12 -17.19 4.73
CA TYR A 24 10.97 -18.38 4.90
C TYR A 24 10.13 -19.64 5.08
N PHE A 25 10.78 -20.81 5.03
CA PHE A 25 10.16 -22.13 5.14
C PHE A 25 9.83 -22.56 6.59
N HIS A 26 9.66 -21.59 7.49
CA HIS A 26 9.23 -21.79 8.87
C HIS A 26 8.57 -20.52 9.39
N ASP A 27 7.65 -20.70 10.34
CA ASP A 27 7.00 -19.58 11.01
C ASP A 27 7.98 -18.82 11.91
N ARG A 28 7.93 -17.50 11.83
CA ARG A 28 8.74 -16.58 12.65
C ARG A 28 7.83 -15.54 13.25
N ILE A 29 8.02 -15.27 14.53
CA ILE A 29 7.22 -14.28 15.27
C ILE A 29 8.04 -13.01 15.45
N ALA A 30 7.45 -11.87 15.10
CA ALA A 30 8.07 -10.56 15.27
C ALA A 30 8.23 -10.22 16.77
N SER A 31 9.47 -10.16 17.24
CA SER A 31 9.82 -9.76 18.61
C SER A 31 10.33 -8.32 18.71
N ASP A 32 10.66 -7.69 17.59
CA ASP A 32 11.18 -6.32 17.51
C ASP A 32 10.84 -5.68 16.16
N ILE A 33 11.02 -4.35 16.05
CA ILE A 33 10.83 -3.56 14.83
C ILE A 33 12.15 -2.85 14.52
N LEU A 34 12.81 -3.26 13.44
CA LEU A 34 14.02 -2.59 12.94
C LEU A 34 13.70 -1.25 12.27
N ASP A 35 12.74 -1.27 11.35
CA ASP A 35 12.27 -0.10 10.60
C ASP A 35 10.75 -0.15 10.44
N PRO A 36 10.06 1.02 10.39
CA PRO A 36 8.64 1.07 10.05
C PRO A 36 8.37 0.59 8.62
N LEU A 37 7.20 -0.03 8.42
CA LEU A 37 6.70 -0.43 7.11
C LEU A 37 5.71 0.60 6.59
N TYR A 38 5.76 0.91 5.30
CA TYR A 38 4.90 1.93 4.70
C TYR A 38 4.12 1.44 3.49
N ALA A 39 2.91 1.98 3.33
CA ALA A 39 2.25 2.09 2.04
C ALA A 39 2.57 3.47 1.46
N LYS A 40 3.25 3.49 0.30
CA LYS A 40 3.76 4.71 -0.34
C LYS A 40 2.96 4.95 -1.61
N ALA A 41 2.30 6.10 -1.70
CA ALA A 41 1.45 6.45 -2.84
C ALA A 41 1.96 7.67 -3.59
N VAL A 42 1.87 7.60 -4.92
CA VAL A 42 1.93 8.74 -5.83
C VAL A 42 0.60 8.84 -6.56
N VAL A 43 -0.04 10.00 -6.51
CA VAL A 43 -1.24 10.32 -7.28
C VAL A 43 -0.84 11.30 -8.38
N LEU A 44 -1.25 10.99 -9.61
CA LEU A 44 -1.07 11.81 -10.80
C LEU A 44 -2.44 12.29 -11.29
N ASP A 45 -2.53 13.54 -11.71
CA ASP A 45 -3.77 14.14 -12.20
C ASP A 45 -3.50 15.09 -13.36
N ASN A 46 -4.24 14.94 -14.48
CA ASN A 46 -4.10 15.82 -15.65
C ASN A 46 -5.31 16.76 -15.86
N GLY A 47 -6.20 16.87 -14.87
CA GLY A 47 -7.46 17.62 -14.94
C GLY A 47 -8.65 16.85 -15.51
N HIS A 48 -8.43 15.66 -16.08
CA HIS A 48 -9.48 14.79 -16.62
C HIS A 48 -9.47 13.40 -15.99
N THR A 49 -8.27 12.85 -15.77
CA THR A 49 -8.02 11.52 -15.23
C THR A 49 -7.03 11.63 -14.09
N SER A 50 -7.35 10.98 -12.98
CA SER A 50 -6.44 10.76 -11.87
C SER A 50 -6.01 9.28 -11.83
N LEU A 51 -4.75 9.03 -11.52
CA LEU A 51 -4.15 7.71 -11.33
C LEU A 51 -3.48 7.64 -9.96
N ALA A 52 -3.50 6.48 -9.32
CA ALA A 52 -2.76 6.23 -8.07
C ALA A 52 -1.85 5.01 -8.22
N LEU A 53 -0.58 5.18 -7.87
CA LEU A 53 0.41 4.12 -7.79
C LEU A 53 0.80 3.93 -6.32
N VAL A 54 0.66 2.72 -5.79
CA VAL A 54 0.95 2.40 -4.40
C VAL A 54 1.95 1.25 -4.29
N VAL A 55 3.00 1.44 -3.50
CA VAL A 55 4.00 0.42 -3.18
C VAL A 55 3.96 0.15 -1.69
N CYS A 56 3.67 -1.09 -1.31
CA CYS A 56 3.53 -1.53 0.08
C CYS A 56 4.76 -2.31 0.52
N ASP A 57 5.27 -2.03 1.72
CA ASP A 57 6.33 -2.80 2.36
C ASP A 57 5.78 -4.12 2.93
N LEU A 58 5.35 -5.00 2.03
CA LEU A 58 4.77 -6.32 2.28
C LEU A 58 5.38 -7.37 1.35
N ILE A 59 5.16 -8.65 1.65
CA ILE A 59 5.62 -9.74 0.77
C ILE A 59 4.73 -9.86 -0.47
N ALA A 60 3.42 -9.90 -0.29
CA ALA A 60 2.44 -10.06 -1.35
C ALA A 60 1.05 -9.63 -0.85
N LEU A 61 0.10 -9.44 -1.78
CA LEU A 61 -1.31 -9.23 -1.48
C LEU A 61 -2.14 -10.20 -2.31
N GLU A 62 -3.22 -10.72 -1.72
CA GLU A 62 -4.21 -11.49 -2.47
C GLU A 62 -5.17 -10.54 -3.19
N LYS A 63 -5.85 -11.05 -4.24
CA LYS A 63 -6.83 -10.27 -4.99
C LYS A 63 -7.88 -9.61 -4.08
N ARG A 64 -8.37 -10.32 -3.05
CA ARG A 64 -9.36 -9.80 -2.11
C ARG A 64 -8.87 -8.56 -1.37
N ASP A 65 -7.60 -8.54 -0.96
CA ASP A 65 -7.00 -7.42 -0.22
C ASP A 65 -6.82 -6.22 -1.14
N VAL A 66 -6.34 -6.48 -2.37
CA VAL A 66 -6.22 -5.46 -3.41
C VAL A 66 -7.59 -4.84 -3.72
N ASP A 67 -8.64 -5.64 -3.86
CA ASP A 67 -9.99 -5.15 -4.14
C ASP A 67 -10.54 -4.29 -2.97
N ILE A 68 -10.30 -4.68 -1.71
CA ILE A 68 -10.69 -3.90 -0.52
C ILE A 68 -9.97 -2.55 -0.51
N ALA A 69 -8.64 -2.54 -0.64
CA ALA A 69 -7.86 -1.30 -0.60
C ALA A 69 -8.24 -0.36 -1.76
N LYS A 70 -8.46 -0.89 -2.96
CA LYS A 70 -8.89 -0.10 -4.13
C LYS A 70 -10.30 0.46 -3.95
N THR A 71 -11.23 -0.33 -3.40
CA THR A 71 -12.59 0.12 -3.13
C THR A 71 -12.58 1.27 -2.11
N GLU A 72 -11.83 1.12 -1.03
CA GLU A 72 -11.75 2.16 0.00
C GLU A 72 -11.03 3.41 -0.50
N ALA A 73 -9.91 3.25 -1.21
CA ALA A 73 -9.21 4.37 -1.83
C ALA A 73 -10.10 5.11 -2.83
N SER A 74 -10.89 4.37 -3.63
CA SER A 74 -11.85 4.96 -4.56
C SER A 74 -12.95 5.73 -3.82
N ARG A 75 -13.55 5.14 -2.77
CA ARG A 75 -14.56 5.79 -1.93
C ARG A 75 -14.06 7.10 -1.33
N LEU A 76 -12.80 7.12 -0.90
CA LEU A 76 -12.16 8.32 -0.37
C LEU A 76 -11.91 9.35 -1.50
N THR A 77 -11.25 8.95 -2.57
CA THR A 77 -10.62 9.91 -3.49
C THR A 77 -11.44 10.24 -4.74
N GLY A 78 -12.45 9.43 -5.06
CA GLY A 78 -13.16 9.47 -6.33
C GLY A 78 -12.36 8.90 -7.51
N ILE A 79 -11.13 8.44 -7.29
CA ILE A 79 -10.32 7.77 -8.32
C ILE A 79 -10.97 6.41 -8.63
N PRO A 80 -11.29 6.09 -9.89
CA PRO A 80 -11.87 4.79 -10.24
C PRO A 80 -10.93 3.65 -9.84
N PRO A 81 -11.43 2.49 -9.35
CA PRO A 81 -10.57 1.38 -8.94
C PRO A 81 -9.59 0.95 -10.04
N GLU A 82 -10.00 0.89 -11.31
CA GLU A 82 -9.15 0.57 -12.45
C GLU A 82 -7.92 1.49 -12.61
N ASN A 83 -7.97 2.69 -12.04
CA ASN A 83 -6.89 3.68 -12.05
C ASN A 83 -5.98 3.62 -10.80
N ILE A 84 -6.21 2.65 -9.92
CA ILE A 84 -5.45 2.46 -8.67
C ILE A 84 -4.64 1.16 -8.79
N PHE A 85 -3.32 1.29 -8.75
CA PHE A 85 -2.37 0.18 -8.88
C PHE A 85 -1.64 -0.05 -7.57
N LEU A 86 -1.62 -1.30 -7.11
CA LEU A 86 -0.92 -1.71 -5.89
C LEU A 86 0.19 -2.69 -6.26
N SER A 87 1.32 -2.54 -5.60
CA SER A 87 2.46 -3.46 -5.65
C SER A 87 3.04 -3.65 -4.26
N CYS A 88 3.83 -4.71 -4.11
CA CYS A 88 4.57 -5.03 -2.90
C CYS A 88 6.07 -4.96 -3.19
N THR A 89 6.87 -4.54 -2.21
CA THR A 89 8.34 -4.62 -2.31
C THR A 89 8.88 -6.04 -2.24
N HIS A 90 8.02 -7.00 -1.88
CA HIS A 90 8.39 -8.39 -1.64
C HIS A 90 9.37 -8.56 -0.47
N THR A 91 9.19 -7.77 0.60
CA THR A 91 10.01 -7.91 1.80
C THR A 91 9.66 -9.20 2.56
N HIS A 92 10.70 -9.94 2.98
CA HIS A 92 10.57 -11.14 3.82
C HIS A 92 10.67 -10.82 5.32
N TYR A 93 10.62 -9.55 5.70
CA TYR A 93 10.71 -9.08 7.09
C TYR A 93 9.49 -8.25 7.50
N GLY A 94 8.38 -8.39 6.76
CA GLY A 94 7.08 -7.81 7.10
C GLY A 94 6.10 -8.85 7.68
N PRO A 95 4.91 -8.42 8.11
CA PRO A 95 3.88 -9.33 8.59
C PRO A 95 3.47 -10.32 7.50
N ALA A 96 2.97 -11.48 7.91
CA ALA A 96 2.46 -12.52 7.04
C ALA A 96 1.15 -12.06 6.37
N SER A 97 1.27 -11.30 5.27
CA SER A 97 0.14 -10.79 4.50
C SER A 97 -0.55 -11.85 3.63
N VAL A 98 0.08 -13.01 3.49
CA VAL A 98 -0.43 -14.21 2.80
C VAL A 98 -0.07 -15.45 3.61
N ALA A 99 -0.85 -16.53 3.45
CA ALA A 99 -0.50 -17.82 4.02
C ALA A 99 0.41 -18.57 3.05
N ALA A 100 1.68 -18.73 3.40
CA ALA A 100 2.66 -19.38 2.54
C ALA A 100 3.81 -19.99 3.35
N LEU A 101 4.47 -21.02 2.78
CA LEU A 101 5.72 -21.58 3.29
C LEU A 101 5.67 -22.04 4.77
N GLY A 102 4.51 -22.50 5.23
CA GLY A 102 4.31 -22.92 6.62
C GLY A 102 4.07 -21.77 7.60
N THR A 103 3.87 -20.56 7.12
CA THR A 103 3.53 -19.37 7.93
C THR A 103 2.04 -19.05 7.77
N PRO A 104 1.25 -18.95 8.86
CA PRO A 104 -0.13 -18.53 8.79
C PRO A 104 -0.24 -17.03 8.48
N ARG A 105 -1.32 -16.65 7.80
CA ARG A 105 -1.64 -15.25 7.51
C ARG A 105 -2.12 -14.52 8.77
N ASP A 106 -1.72 -13.26 8.94
CA ASP A 106 -2.19 -12.39 10.01
C ASP A 106 -3.45 -11.62 9.59
N GLU A 107 -4.62 -12.23 9.77
CA GLU A 107 -5.90 -11.64 9.33
C GLU A 107 -6.26 -10.31 10.01
N PRO A 108 -6.16 -10.15 11.36
CA PRO A 108 -6.46 -8.88 12.02
C PRO A 108 -5.57 -7.72 11.53
N TYR A 109 -4.29 -8.01 11.25
CA TYR A 109 -3.41 -7.02 10.64
C TYR A 109 -3.92 -6.59 9.26
N MET A 110 -4.26 -7.56 8.41
CA MET A 110 -4.67 -7.31 7.03
C MET A 110 -5.90 -6.42 6.91
N GLU A 111 -6.90 -6.59 7.77
CA GLU A 111 -8.08 -5.72 7.81
C GLU A 111 -7.70 -4.25 7.99
N SER A 112 -6.83 -3.96 8.97
CA SER A 112 -6.39 -2.59 9.25
C SER A 112 -5.40 -2.04 8.20
N ALA A 113 -4.58 -2.90 7.63
CA ALA A 113 -3.57 -2.52 6.65
C ALA A 113 -4.22 -2.01 5.36
N MET A 114 -5.32 -2.61 4.90
CA MET A 114 -5.98 -2.17 3.66
C MET A 114 -6.55 -0.76 3.76
N LEU A 115 -7.10 -0.40 4.93
CA LEU A 115 -7.59 0.96 5.20
C LEU A 115 -6.43 1.97 5.20
N ARG A 116 -5.31 1.62 5.84
CA ARG A 116 -4.11 2.46 5.84
C ARG A 116 -3.50 2.61 4.44
N ILE A 117 -3.53 1.57 3.60
CA ILE A 117 -3.12 1.66 2.20
C ILE A 117 -4.01 2.68 1.47
N ALA A 118 -5.32 2.64 1.65
CA ALA A 118 -6.23 3.61 1.07
C ALA A 118 -5.97 5.06 1.56
N ASP A 119 -5.66 5.23 2.84
CA ASP A 119 -5.27 6.53 3.41
C ASP A 119 -4.04 7.12 2.70
N SER A 120 -3.05 6.29 2.31
CA SER A 120 -1.88 6.78 1.59
C SER A 120 -2.26 7.47 0.27
N VAL A 121 -3.27 6.93 -0.44
CA VAL A 121 -3.78 7.50 -1.69
C VAL A 121 -4.49 8.83 -1.43
N ARG A 122 -5.34 8.90 -0.40
CA ARG A 122 -5.99 10.15 -0.01
C ARG A 122 -4.97 11.22 0.37
N LEU A 123 -3.97 10.87 1.18
CA LEU A 123 -2.93 11.79 1.61
C LEU A 123 -2.12 12.31 0.43
N ALA A 124 -1.83 11.44 -0.55
CA ALA A 124 -1.16 11.83 -1.79
C ALA A 124 -2.04 12.77 -2.63
N GLN A 125 -3.33 12.48 -2.80
CA GLN A 125 -4.28 13.34 -3.51
C GLN A 125 -4.39 14.74 -2.88
N ASN A 126 -4.42 14.83 -1.55
CA ASN A 126 -4.47 16.10 -0.83
C ASN A 126 -3.21 16.98 -1.05
N ARG A 127 -2.14 16.40 -1.59
CA ARG A 127 -0.83 17.05 -1.82
C ARG A 127 -0.54 17.30 -3.30
N LEU A 128 -1.54 17.20 -4.17
CA LEU A 128 -1.37 17.48 -5.60
C LEU A 128 -0.83 18.91 -5.82
N THR A 129 0.32 19.01 -6.47
CA THR A 129 0.96 20.27 -6.91
C THR A 129 1.31 20.16 -8.40
N PRO A 130 1.41 21.27 -9.17
CA PRO A 130 1.94 21.22 -10.53
C PRO A 130 3.28 20.46 -10.58
N ALA A 131 3.45 19.61 -11.59
CA ALA A 131 4.58 18.69 -11.69
C ALA A 131 4.94 18.40 -13.16
N GLU A 132 6.16 17.93 -13.37
CA GLU A 132 6.66 17.38 -14.63
C GLU A 132 7.10 15.92 -14.38
N ALA A 133 7.03 15.08 -15.42
CA ALA A 133 7.48 13.70 -15.36
C ALA A 133 8.70 13.51 -16.27
N ALA A 134 9.71 12.80 -15.77
CA ALA A 134 10.91 12.44 -16.51
C ALA A 134 11.29 10.99 -16.21
N ILE A 135 11.95 10.34 -17.18
CA ILE A 135 12.50 8.99 -17.05
C ILE A 135 13.98 9.11 -17.43
N ALA A 136 14.84 8.50 -16.60
CA ALA A 136 16.29 8.49 -16.77
C ALA A 136 16.77 7.16 -17.34
#